data_AF-A0A1S3W5Y3-F1
#
_entry.id   AF-A0A1S3W5Y3-F1
#
_cell.length_a   1.000
_cell.length_b   1.000
_cell.length_c   1.000
_cell.angle_alpha   90.00
_cell.angle_beta   90.00
_cell.angle_gamma   90.00
#
_symmetry.space_group_name_H-M   'P 1'
#
loop_
_entity.id
_entity.type
_entity.pdbx_description
1 polymer ?
#
loop_
_entity_poly.entity_id
_entity_poly.type
_entity_poly.pdbx_seq_one_letter_code
_entity_poly.pdbx_strand_id
1 'polypeptide(L)'
;MDPFLVLLHSVSAALASEELTQLKFLCRDRVGKRKLERVQSGLDLFAVLLEQSELDGRRPALLRQLLRSLRRDDLLLRLDAFERERADAGPGDAELRAACDLVCEHVGREWRRLARQLHLPETRIEAAEEKHPRELREQVREALRAWRDARGEAASVDELLAALRGCGLNLVADLVEEARPGPPGAPETP
;
A
#
# COMPACT_ATOMS: atom_id res chain seq x y z
N MET A 1 -12.70 -0.18 -2.59
CA MET A 1 -12.44 0.71 -3.73
C MET A 1 -11.04 1.25 -3.60
N ASP A 2 -10.23 1.17 -4.65
CA ASP A 2 -8.88 1.70 -4.65
C ASP A 2 -8.90 3.23 -4.54
N PRO A 3 -8.31 3.82 -3.48
CA PRO A 3 -8.29 5.28 -3.32
C PRO A 3 -7.55 5.98 -4.47
N PHE A 4 -6.64 5.26 -5.14
CA PHE A 4 -5.95 5.75 -6.34
C PHE A 4 -6.89 5.89 -7.55
N LEU A 5 -7.81 4.93 -7.75
CA LEU A 5 -8.80 5.02 -8.83
C LEU A 5 -9.77 6.19 -8.60
N VAL A 6 -10.11 6.49 -7.35
CA VAL A 6 -10.94 7.66 -6.99
C VAL A 6 -10.21 8.96 -7.33
N LEU A 7 -8.91 9.05 -7.03
CA LEU A 7 -8.09 10.20 -7.41
C LEU A 7 -8.04 10.36 -8.94
N LEU A 8 -7.74 9.28 -9.67
CA LEU A 8 -7.71 9.29 -11.14
C LEU A 8 -9.04 9.74 -11.73
N HIS A 9 -10.16 9.32 -11.16
CA HIS A 9 -11.47 9.77 -11.59
C HIS A 9 -11.66 11.27 -11.40
N SER A 10 -11.30 11.79 -10.22
CA SER A 10 -11.36 13.23 -9.92
C SER A 10 -10.45 14.05 -10.83
N VAL A 11 -9.23 13.56 -11.10
CA VAL A 11 -8.28 14.17 -12.04
C VAL A 11 -8.84 14.15 -13.46
N SER A 12 -9.44 13.05 -13.90
CA SER A 12 -10.05 12.95 -15.23
C SER A 12 -11.26 13.87 -15.39
N ALA A 13 -12.06 14.05 -14.33
CA ALA A 13 -13.20 14.95 -14.34
C ALA A 13 -12.78 16.43 -14.36
N ALA A 14 -11.59 16.73 -13.82
CA ALA A 14 -11.03 18.06 -13.90
C ALA A 14 -10.40 18.37 -15.26
N LEU A 15 -9.86 17.36 -15.96
CA LEU A 15 -9.20 17.52 -17.26
C LEU A 15 -10.21 17.96 -18.34
N ALA A 16 -9.82 18.99 -19.11
CA ALA A 16 -10.63 19.45 -20.25
C ALA A 16 -10.36 18.61 -21.51
N SER A 17 -11.29 18.66 -22.48
CA SER A 17 -11.17 17.97 -23.78
C SER A 17 -9.88 18.31 -24.54
N GLU A 18 -9.43 19.56 -24.42
CA GLU A 18 -8.20 20.07 -25.03
C GLU A 18 -6.95 19.42 -24.41
N GLU A 19 -6.93 19.31 -23.09
CA GLU A 19 -5.84 18.66 -22.36
C GLU A 19 -5.82 17.17 -22.57
N LEU A 20 -6.99 16.55 -22.71
CA LEU A 20 -7.10 15.15 -23.11
C LEU A 20 -6.45 14.90 -24.48
N THR A 21 -6.64 15.83 -25.42
CA THR A 21 -6.03 15.75 -26.74
C THR A 21 -4.51 15.90 -26.65
N GLN A 22 -4.01 16.83 -25.82
CA GLN A 22 -2.58 16.98 -25.56
C GLN A 22 -1.98 15.75 -24.87
N LEU A 23 -2.67 15.17 -23.89
CA LEU A 23 -2.31 13.92 -23.23
C LEU A 23 -2.22 12.77 -24.23
N LYS A 24 -3.20 12.66 -25.14
CA LYS A 24 -3.18 11.66 -26.21
C LYS A 24 -1.99 11.83 -27.15
N PHE A 25 -1.57 13.07 -27.44
CA PHE A 25 -0.39 13.35 -28.24
C PHE A 25 0.91 13.00 -27.52
N LEU A 26 1.06 13.39 -26.26
CA LEU A 26 2.23 13.06 -25.44
C LEU A 26 2.35 11.55 -25.21
N CYS A 27 1.22 10.88 -25.02
CA CYS A 27 1.14 9.42 -24.88
C CYS A 27 1.25 8.70 -26.22
N ARG A 28 1.32 9.35 -27.38
CA ARG A 28 1.34 8.67 -28.68
C ARG A 28 2.62 7.88 -28.95
N ASP A 29 3.70 8.28 -28.30
CA ASP A 29 5.00 7.61 -28.35
C ASP A 29 5.07 6.44 -27.34
N ARG A 30 4.34 6.54 -26.22
CA ARG A 30 4.38 5.56 -25.11
C ARG A 30 3.23 4.55 -25.13
N VAL A 31 2.07 4.96 -25.59
CA VAL A 31 0.83 4.17 -25.67
C VAL A 31 0.59 3.79 -27.13
N GLY A 32 0.48 2.50 -27.41
CA GLY A 32 0.25 2.02 -28.77
C GLY A 32 -1.03 2.60 -29.39
N LYS A 33 -0.99 2.94 -30.69
CA LYS A 33 -2.12 3.51 -31.47
C LYS A 33 -3.46 2.81 -31.21
N ARG A 34 -3.47 1.46 -31.18
CA ARG A 34 -4.68 0.66 -30.89
C ARG A 34 -5.32 0.96 -29.54
N LYS A 35 -4.50 1.20 -28.52
CA LYS A 35 -4.97 1.53 -27.16
C LYS A 35 -5.49 2.96 -27.13
N LEU A 36 -4.78 3.89 -27.77
CA LEU A 36 -5.20 5.29 -27.94
C LEU A 36 -6.55 5.45 -28.66
N GLU A 37 -6.85 4.60 -29.64
CA GLU A 37 -8.16 4.57 -30.32
C GLU A 37 -9.31 4.12 -29.41
N ARG A 38 -9.04 3.26 -28.42
CA ARG A 38 -10.05 2.81 -27.45
C ARG A 38 -10.33 3.83 -26.35
N VAL A 39 -9.41 4.79 -26.14
CA VAL A 39 -9.52 5.80 -25.09
C VAL A 39 -10.53 6.87 -25.48
N GLN A 40 -11.67 6.93 -24.79
CA GLN A 40 -12.67 7.98 -24.99
C GLN A 40 -12.60 9.09 -23.94
N SER A 41 -12.11 8.78 -22.73
CA SER A 41 -11.94 9.76 -21.65
C SER A 41 -10.56 9.67 -21.00
N GLY A 42 -10.20 10.68 -20.19
CA GLY A 42 -8.92 10.67 -19.46
C GLY A 42 -8.80 9.48 -18.52
N LEU A 43 -9.92 9.05 -17.95
CA LEU A 43 -10.02 7.85 -17.17
C LEU A 43 -9.60 6.60 -17.95
N ASP A 44 -10.09 6.42 -19.19
CA ASP A 44 -9.69 5.30 -20.05
C ASP A 44 -8.19 5.34 -20.33
N LEU A 45 -7.62 6.53 -20.54
CA LEU A 45 -6.19 6.68 -20.79
C LEU A 45 -5.39 6.21 -19.56
N PHE A 46 -5.79 6.64 -18.37
CA PHE A 46 -5.14 6.24 -17.13
C PHE A 46 -5.32 4.75 -16.82
N ALA A 47 -6.50 4.19 -17.10
CA ALA A 47 -6.76 2.77 -16.94
C ALA A 47 -5.90 1.91 -17.88
N VAL A 48 -5.75 2.34 -19.13
CA VAL A 48 -4.86 1.70 -20.11
C VAL A 48 -3.40 1.76 -19.67
N LEU A 49 -2.95 2.91 -19.14
CA LEU A 49 -1.60 3.07 -18.63
C LEU A 49 -1.35 2.22 -17.37
N LEU A 50 -2.37 2.08 -16.51
CA LEU A 50 -2.34 1.20 -15.34
C LEU A 50 -2.23 -0.29 -15.76
N GLU A 51 -3.00 -0.70 -16.76
CA GLU A 51 -2.95 -2.06 -17.32
C GLU A 51 -1.59 -2.37 -17.97
N GLN A 52 -0.90 -1.36 -18.51
CA GLN A 52 0.44 -1.50 -19.09
C GLN A 52 1.57 -1.47 -18.05
N SER A 53 1.26 -1.28 -16.76
CA SER A 53 2.23 -1.01 -15.69
C SER A 53 3.08 0.25 -15.92
N GLU A 54 2.67 1.15 -16.83
CA GLU A 54 3.32 2.45 -17.06
C GLU A 54 2.91 3.49 -16.00
N LEU A 55 1.73 3.27 -15.40
CA LEU A 55 1.22 3.99 -14.24
C LEU A 55 1.03 2.97 -13.12
N ASP A 56 1.56 3.27 -11.94
CA ASP A 56 1.36 2.41 -10.77
C ASP A 56 0.92 3.24 -9.56
N GLY A 57 0.08 2.63 -8.71
CA GLY A 57 -0.42 3.26 -7.48
C GLY A 57 0.66 3.51 -6.41
N ARG A 58 1.85 2.90 -6.53
CA ARG A 58 3.01 3.16 -5.66
C ARG A 58 3.83 4.37 -6.13
N ARG A 59 3.89 4.66 -7.43
CA ARG A 59 4.65 5.80 -7.98
C ARG A 59 4.01 6.34 -9.27
N PRO A 60 3.10 7.32 -9.19
CA PRO A 60 2.52 7.99 -10.35
C PRO A 60 3.51 8.99 -11.01
N ALA A 61 4.79 8.64 -11.15
CA ALA A 61 5.82 9.50 -11.73
C ALA A 61 5.48 9.92 -13.17
N LEU A 62 4.93 8.99 -13.95
CA LEU A 62 4.45 9.24 -15.30
C LEU A 62 3.28 10.23 -15.31
N LEU A 63 2.30 10.03 -14.42
CA LEU A 63 1.14 10.93 -14.27
C LEU A 63 1.59 12.34 -13.93
N ARG A 64 2.56 12.46 -13.01
CA ARG A 64 3.15 13.73 -12.62
C ARG A 64 3.82 14.44 -13.80
N GLN A 65 4.59 13.71 -14.62
CA GLN A 65 5.20 14.28 -15.81
C GLN A 65 4.16 14.76 -16.83
N LEU A 66 3.08 14.00 -17.02
CA LEU A 66 1.99 14.36 -17.93
C LEU A 66 1.26 15.61 -17.43
N LEU A 67 0.85 15.65 -16.16
CA LEU A 67 0.20 16.81 -15.55
C LEU A 67 1.09 18.06 -15.55
N ARG A 68 2.41 17.89 -15.35
CA ARG A 68 3.39 18.97 -15.43
C ARG A 68 3.55 19.51 -16.85
N SER A 69 3.47 18.64 -17.85
CA SER A 69 3.49 19.04 -19.27
C SER A 69 2.23 19.84 -19.63
N LEU A 70 1.09 19.52 -19.02
CA LEU A 70 -0.17 20.27 -19.16
C LEU A 70 -0.20 21.57 -18.33
N ARG A 71 0.85 21.88 -17.56
CA ARG A 71 0.97 23.08 -16.72
C ARG A 71 -0.15 23.21 -15.66
N ARG A 72 -0.78 22.09 -15.26
CA ARG A 72 -1.81 22.07 -14.21
C ARG A 72 -1.22 21.82 -12.84
N ASP A 73 -0.70 22.88 -12.24
CA ASP A 73 -0.18 22.85 -10.87
C ASP A 73 -1.25 22.47 -9.84
N ASP A 74 -2.53 22.83 -10.04
CA ASP A 74 -3.63 22.43 -9.14
C ASP A 74 -3.81 20.91 -9.04
N LEU A 75 -3.69 20.21 -10.16
CA LEU A 75 -3.81 18.75 -10.20
C LEU A 75 -2.55 18.08 -9.68
N LEU A 76 -1.38 18.68 -9.93
CA LEU A 76 -0.13 18.25 -9.33
C LEU A 76 -0.19 18.38 -7.80
N LEU A 77 -0.68 19.49 -7.27
CA LEU A 77 -0.86 19.69 -5.82
C LEU A 77 -1.80 18.66 -5.20
N ARG A 78 -2.91 18.32 -5.87
CA ARG A 78 -3.81 17.25 -5.41
C ARG A 78 -3.15 15.87 -5.47
N LEU A 79 -2.39 15.59 -6.53
CA LEU A 79 -1.65 14.33 -6.67
C LEU A 79 -0.55 14.23 -5.61
N ASP A 80 0.20 15.31 -5.39
CA ASP A 80 1.29 15.40 -4.41
C ASP A 80 0.73 15.30 -2.99
N ALA A 81 -0.42 15.93 -2.69
CA ALA A 81 -1.11 15.76 -1.41
C ALA A 81 -1.56 14.31 -1.18
N PHE A 82 -2.09 13.64 -2.22
CA PHE A 82 -2.48 12.23 -2.14
C PHE A 82 -1.26 11.30 -2.02
N GLU A 83 -0.20 11.56 -2.78
CA GLU A 83 1.08 10.85 -2.64
C GLU A 83 1.68 11.08 -1.28
N ARG A 84 1.60 12.31 -0.74
CA ARG A 84 2.11 12.66 0.58
C ARG A 84 1.29 11.97 1.66
N GLU A 85 -0.03 11.97 1.59
CA GLU A 85 -0.91 11.22 2.50
C GLU A 85 -0.68 9.71 2.41
N ARG A 86 -0.35 9.19 1.23
CA ARG A 86 0.03 7.78 1.04
C ARG A 86 1.48 7.44 1.38
N ALA A 87 2.38 8.41 1.31
CA ALA A 87 3.78 8.28 1.68
C ALA A 87 3.98 8.55 3.18
N ASP A 88 3.03 9.23 3.83
CA ASP A 88 2.89 9.33 5.29
C ASP A 88 2.53 7.97 5.88
N ALA A 89 1.85 7.11 5.11
CA ALA A 89 2.02 5.67 5.26
C ALA A 89 3.41 5.28 4.71
N GLY A 90 4.46 5.55 5.51
CA GLY A 90 5.85 5.34 5.12
C GLY A 90 6.13 3.94 4.59
N PRO A 91 7.29 3.70 3.94
CA PRO A 91 7.72 2.36 3.56
C PRO A 91 7.65 1.36 4.72
N GLY A 92 7.83 1.84 5.96
CA GLY A 92 7.61 1.07 7.18
C GLY A 92 6.15 0.67 7.42
N ASP A 93 5.15 1.50 7.11
CA ASP A 93 3.74 1.13 7.26
C ASP A 93 3.30 0.12 6.19
N ALA A 94 3.80 0.25 4.95
CA ALA A 94 3.55 -0.73 3.90
C ALA A 94 4.21 -2.09 4.19
N GLU A 95 5.45 -2.07 4.70
CA GLU A 95 6.18 -3.26 5.14
C GLU A 95 5.50 -3.91 6.35
N LEU A 96 5.10 -3.11 7.33
CA LEU A 96 4.33 -3.56 8.49
C LEU A 96 3.00 -4.16 8.07
N ARG A 97 2.31 -3.59 7.07
CA ARG A 97 1.04 -4.10 6.56
C ARG A 97 1.23 -5.44 5.85
N ALA A 98 2.28 -5.58 5.04
CA ALA A 98 2.64 -6.83 4.37
C ALA A 98 3.03 -7.91 5.40
N ALA A 99 3.83 -7.52 6.40
CA ALA A 99 4.21 -8.39 7.50
C ALA A 99 2.98 -8.85 8.30
N CYS A 100 2.07 -7.93 8.61
CA CYS A 100 0.81 -8.25 9.28
C CYS A 100 -0.04 -9.23 8.45
N ASP A 101 -0.10 -9.09 7.13
CA ASP A 101 -0.87 -10.01 6.27
C ASP A 101 -0.24 -11.42 6.24
N LEU A 102 1.08 -11.54 6.16
CA LEU A 102 1.81 -12.81 6.32
C LEU A 102 1.53 -13.46 7.68
N VAL A 103 1.57 -12.66 8.76
CA VAL A 103 1.22 -13.10 10.11
C VAL A 103 -0.24 -13.57 10.16
N CYS A 104 -1.18 -12.88 9.52
CA CYS A 104 -2.58 -13.32 9.48
C CYS A 104 -2.78 -14.67 8.80
N GLU A 105 -1.99 -14.97 7.77
CA GLU A 105 -2.09 -16.24 7.03
C GLU A 105 -1.49 -17.42 7.83
N HIS A 106 -0.47 -17.17 8.66
CA HIS A 106 0.27 -18.22 9.37
C HIS A 106 -0.03 -18.33 10.88
N VAL A 107 -0.50 -17.26 11.52
CA VAL A 107 -0.83 -17.25 12.95
C VAL A 107 -2.26 -17.70 13.14
N GLY A 108 -2.43 -19.02 13.26
CA GLY A 108 -3.73 -19.62 13.59
C GLY A 108 -4.04 -19.50 15.08
N ARG A 109 -3.43 -20.36 15.90
CA ARG A 109 -3.83 -20.55 17.31
C ARG A 109 -3.01 -19.73 18.31
N GLU A 110 -1.82 -19.27 17.90
CA GLU A 110 -0.90 -18.54 18.76
C GLU A 110 -1.18 -17.02 18.81
N TRP A 111 -2.27 -16.54 18.20
CA TRP A 111 -2.59 -15.12 18.14
C TRP A 111 -2.76 -14.49 19.53
N ARG A 112 -3.30 -15.25 20.51
CA ARG A 112 -3.42 -14.79 21.91
C ARG A 112 -2.05 -14.59 22.56
N ARG A 113 -1.08 -15.47 22.26
CA ARG A 113 0.28 -15.35 22.76
C ARG A 113 0.99 -14.18 22.09
N LEU A 114 0.84 -14.06 20.78
CA LEU A 114 1.37 -12.94 20.00
C LEU A 114 0.81 -11.62 20.50
N ALA A 115 -0.49 -11.54 20.78
CA ALA A 115 -1.11 -10.32 21.29
C ALA A 115 -0.55 -9.91 22.66
N ARG A 116 -0.37 -10.88 23.57
CA ARG A 116 0.28 -10.62 24.87
C ARG A 116 1.73 -10.17 24.71
N GLN A 117 2.46 -10.76 23.76
CA GLN A 117 3.86 -10.40 23.48
C GLN A 117 4.01 -9.04 22.82
N LEU A 118 3.01 -8.61 22.05
CA LEU A 118 2.91 -7.25 21.51
C LEU A 118 2.47 -6.23 22.57
N HIS A 119 2.36 -6.63 23.85
CA HIS A 119 1.89 -5.82 24.96
C HIS A 119 0.49 -5.22 24.73
N LEU A 120 -0.37 -5.93 24.00
CA LEU A 120 -1.76 -5.55 23.87
C LEU A 120 -2.48 -5.74 25.20
N PRO A 121 -3.33 -4.78 25.62
CA PRO A 121 -4.13 -4.93 26.83
C PRO A 121 -5.13 -6.09 26.65
N GLU A 122 -5.34 -6.88 27.71
CA GLU A 122 -6.25 -8.03 27.67
C GLU A 122 -7.66 -7.65 27.22
N THR A 123 -8.11 -6.43 27.53
CA THR A 123 -9.40 -5.89 27.05
C THR A 123 -9.53 -5.86 25.53
N ARG A 124 -8.43 -5.63 24.79
CA ARG A 124 -8.43 -5.67 23.31
C ARG A 124 -8.38 -7.10 22.78
N ILE A 125 -7.73 -8.01 23.51
CA ILE A 125 -7.69 -9.45 23.19
C ILE A 125 -9.08 -10.06 23.37
N GLU A 126 -9.74 -9.75 24.49
CA GLU A 126 -11.11 -10.17 24.79
C GLU A 126 -12.12 -9.58 23.80
N ALA A 127 -11.99 -8.29 23.45
CA ALA A 127 -12.84 -7.67 22.44
C ALA A 127 -12.68 -8.28 21.04
N ALA A 128 -11.45 -8.66 20.65
CA ALA A 128 -11.20 -9.35 19.39
C ALA A 128 -11.81 -10.77 19.38
N GLU A 129 -11.74 -11.47 20.51
CA GLU A 129 -12.34 -12.78 20.69
C GLU A 129 -13.88 -12.75 20.68
N GLU A 130 -14.47 -11.78 21.37
CA GLU A 130 -15.92 -11.59 21.46
C GLU A 130 -16.53 -11.26 20.09
N LYS A 131 -15.86 -10.40 19.31
CA LYS A 131 -16.31 -10.02 17.97
C LYS A 131 -16.14 -11.13 16.94
N HIS A 132 -15.07 -11.91 17.02
CA HIS A 132 -14.73 -12.92 16.01
C HIS A 132 -14.42 -14.29 16.65
N PRO A 133 -15.37 -14.96 17.32
CA PRO A 133 -15.09 -16.16 18.12
C PRO A 133 -14.67 -17.40 17.30
N ARG A 134 -14.96 -17.42 16.00
CA ARG A 134 -14.65 -18.57 15.11
C ARG A 134 -13.62 -18.26 14.02
N GLU A 135 -13.16 -17.02 13.93
CA GLU A 135 -12.30 -16.56 12.83
C GLU A 135 -10.94 -16.11 13.36
N LEU A 136 -10.02 -17.08 13.48
CA LEU A 136 -8.65 -16.85 13.96
C LEU A 136 -7.92 -15.76 13.13
N ARG A 137 -8.16 -15.72 11.82
CA ARG A 137 -7.58 -14.72 10.91
C ARG A 137 -8.07 -13.30 11.22
N GLU A 138 -9.36 -13.15 11.51
CA GLU A 138 -9.96 -11.87 11.91
C GLU A 138 -9.50 -11.47 13.32
N GLN A 139 -9.34 -12.42 14.24
CA GLN A 139 -8.80 -12.16 15.60
C GLN A 139 -7.38 -11.60 15.53
N VAL A 140 -6.50 -12.19 14.70
CA VAL A 140 -5.15 -11.66 14.45
C VAL A 140 -5.21 -10.27 13.83
N ARG A 141 -6.07 -10.06 12.82
CA ARG A 141 -6.23 -8.75 12.18
C ARG A 141 -6.69 -7.68 13.15
N GLU A 142 -7.67 -7.98 13.97
CA GLU A 142 -8.21 -7.06 14.98
C GLU A 142 -7.15 -6.78 16.06
N ALA A 143 -6.40 -7.78 16.51
CA ALA A 143 -5.29 -7.60 17.44
C ALA A 143 -4.17 -6.73 16.85
N LEU A 144 -3.73 -6.99 15.62
CA LEU A 144 -2.71 -6.20 14.93
C LEU A 144 -3.19 -4.76 14.65
N ARG A 145 -4.47 -4.61 14.30
CA ARG A 145 -5.11 -3.30 14.14
C ARG A 145 -5.12 -2.54 15.47
N ALA A 146 -5.52 -3.19 16.56
CA ALA A 146 -5.51 -2.60 17.90
C ALA A 146 -4.09 -2.26 18.37
N TRP A 147 -3.09 -3.04 17.98
CA TRP A 147 -1.69 -2.79 18.31
C TRP A 147 -1.18 -1.56 17.59
N ARG A 148 -1.48 -1.44 16.30
CA ARG A 148 -1.16 -0.27 15.51
C ARG A 148 -1.88 0.98 16.02
N ASP A 149 -3.13 0.87 16.43
CA ASP A 149 -3.92 1.96 17.01
C ASP A 149 -3.37 2.40 18.39
N ALA A 150 -2.93 1.44 19.20
CA ALA A 150 -2.36 1.71 20.53
C ALA A 150 -0.93 2.26 20.48
N ARG A 151 -0.12 1.88 19.48
CA ARG A 151 1.28 2.32 19.34
C ARG A 151 1.49 3.46 18.34
N GLY A 152 0.55 3.71 17.44
CA GLY A 152 0.66 4.76 16.43
C GLY A 152 1.95 4.67 15.61
N GLU A 153 2.73 5.74 15.60
CA GLU A 153 4.02 5.89 14.89
C GLU A 153 5.17 5.00 15.42
N ALA A 154 5.04 4.44 16.64
CA ALA A 154 6.06 3.55 17.21
C ALA A 154 5.93 2.09 16.74
N ALA A 155 4.91 1.78 15.94
CA ALA A 155 4.68 0.44 15.41
C ALA A 155 5.73 0.09 14.34
N SER A 156 6.79 -0.61 14.75
CA SER A 156 7.86 -1.06 13.86
C SER A 156 7.79 -2.55 13.57
N VAL A 157 8.26 -2.95 12.38
CA VAL A 157 8.39 -4.35 11.95
C VAL A 157 9.33 -5.12 12.90
N ASP A 158 10.33 -4.47 13.48
CA ASP A 158 11.27 -5.05 14.43
C ASP A 158 10.59 -5.58 15.71
N GLU A 159 9.64 -4.83 16.26
CA GLU A 159 8.83 -5.27 17.42
C GLU A 159 7.91 -6.44 17.05
N LEU A 160 7.36 -6.44 15.83
CA LEU A 160 6.57 -7.56 15.31
C LEU A 160 7.46 -8.81 15.16
N LEU A 161 8.67 -8.67 14.63
CA LEU A 161 9.66 -9.75 14.49
C LEU A 161 10.07 -10.30 15.86
N ALA A 162 10.34 -9.43 16.83
CA ALA A 162 10.66 -9.83 18.21
C ALA A 162 9.51 -10.63 18.85
N ALA A 163 8.26 -10.17 18.66
CA ALA A 163 7.08 -10.89 19.14
C ALA A 163 6.89 -12.24 18.42
N LEU A 164 7.12 -12.31 17.10
CA LEU A 164 7.02 -13.54 16.31
C LEU A 164 8.06 -14.58 16.75
N ARG A 165 9.32 -14.17 16.91
CA ARG A 165 10.40 -15.03 17.45
C ARG A 165 10.10 -15.48 18.87
N GLY A 166 9.57 -14.58 19.71
CA GLY A 166 9.11 -14.90 21.07
C GLY A 166 7.94 -15.89 21.13
N CYS A 167 7.11 -15.97 20.08
CA CYS A 167 6.04 -16.94 19.94
C CYS A 167 6.48 -18.26 19.27
N GLY A 168 7.76 -18.39 18.89
CA GLY A 168 8.27 -19.57 18.18
C GLY A 168 7.88 -19.64 16.70
N LEU A 169 7.37 -18.54 16.13
CA LEU A 169 6.97 -18.42 14.73
C LEU A 169 8.17 -17.99 13.86
N ASN A 170 9.30 -18.68 14.01
CA ASN A 170 10.56 -18.32 13.35
C ASN A 170 10.43 -18.31 11.83
N LEU A 171 9.65 -19.23 11.25
CA LEU A 171 9.37 -19.26 9.81
C LEU A 171 8.68 -17.98 9.31
N VAL A 172 7.73 -17.44 10.08
CA VAL A 172 7.02 -16.21 9.74
C VAL A 172 7.94 -15.01 9.97
N ALA A 173 8.78 -15.06 11.00
CA ALA A 173 9.78 -14.03 11.24
C ALA A 173 10.79 -13.93 10.09
N ASP A 174 11.32 -15.07 9.59
CA ASP A 174 12.19 -15.11 8.40
C ASP A 174 11.48 -14.56 7.16
N LEU A 175 10.24 -14.97 6.89
CA LEU A 175 9.47 -14.47 5.75
C LEU A 175 9.21 -12.96 5.80
N VAL A 176 8.95 -12.42 7.01
CA VAL A 176 8.76 -10.98 7.23
C VAL A 176 10.08 -10.23 7.07
N GLU A 177 11.19 -10.82 7.53
CA GLU A 177 12.54 -10.27 7.39
C GLU A 177 13.02 -10.26 5.93
N GLU A 178 12.71 -11.30 5.15
CA GLU A 178 12.96 -11.35 3.70
C GLU A 178 12.04 -10.40 2.91
N ALA A 179 10.79 -10.21 3.35
CA ALA A 179 9.84 -9.31 2.69
C ALA A 179 10.22 -7.83 2.86
N ARG A 180 11.03 -7.49 3.87
CA ARG A 180 11.66 -6.19 3.97
C ARG A 180 12.65 -6.04 2.81
N PRO A 181 12.51 -5.07 1.88
CA PRO A 181 13.60 -4.73 0.99
C PRO A 181 14.85 -4.47 1.84
N GLY A 182 15.79 -5.41 1.79
CA GLY A 182 17.06 -5.28 2.49
C GLY A 182 17.72 -3.95 2.13
N PRO A 183 18.52 -3.35 3.04
CA PRO A 183 19.35 -2.22 2.65
C PRO A 183 20.13 -2.61 1.39
N PRO A 184 20.19 -1.76 0.35
CA PRO A 184 20.92 -2.08 -0.86
C PRO A 184 22.40 -2.30 -0.49
N GLY A 185 22.82 -3.56 -0.52
CA GLY A 185 24.22 -3.97 -0.37
C GLY A 185 24.64 -4.31 1.06
N ALA A 186 24.50 -5.58 1.44
CA ALA A 186 25.58 -6.25 2.14
C ALA A 186 26.29 -7.13 1.10
N PRO A 187 27.55 -6.84 0.72
CA PRO A 187 28.29 -7.71 -0.17
C PRO A 187 28.50 -9.05 0.54
N GLU A 188 27.92 -10.10 -0.04
CA GLU A 188 28.42 -11.45 0.15
C GLU A 188 29.93 -11.41 -0.07
N THR A 189 30.69 -11.69 0.99
CA THR A 189 32.14 -11.86 0.92
C THR A 189 32.41 -13.34 1.21
N PRO A 190 33.28 -13.98 0.41
CA PRO A 190 33.22 -15.40 0.07
C PRO A 190 33.69 -16.36 1.16
#